data_AF-A0A351SED6-F1
#
_entry.id   AF-A0A351SED6-F1
#
_cell.length_a   1.000
_cell.length_b   1.000
_cell.length_c   1.000
_cell.angle_alpha   90.00
_cell.angle_beta   90.00
_cell.angle_gamma   90.00
#
_symmetry.space_group_name_H-M   'P 1'
#
loop_
_entity.id
_entity.type
_entity.pdbx_description
1 polymer ?
#
loop_
_entity_poly.entity_id
_entity_poly.type
_entity_poly.pdbx_seq_one_letter_code
_entity_poly.pdbx_strand_id
1 'polypeptide(L)' 'VRGLTARGQLETVCITAPGSPAANYGFDITPARLITGLITERGITHASETGLLKLYPERAHAN' A
#
# COMPACT_ATOMS: atom_id res chain seq x y z
N VAL A 1 16.73 -14.50 0.33
CA VAL A 1 15.60 -14.52 1.29
C VAL A 1 15.96 -15.40 2.47
N ARG A 2 15.44 -15.14 3.68
CA ARG A 2 15.64 -16.02 4.84
C ARG A 2 14.39 -16.86 5.08
N GLY A 3 14.55 -18.15 5.40
CA GLY A 3 13.44 -19.06 5.65
C GLY A 3 13.83 -20.21 6.58
N LEU A 4 12.82 -20.90 7.15
CA LEU A 4 13.02 -22.08 7.98
C LEU A 4 13.16 -23.34 7.11
N THR A 5 14.13 -24.19 7.43
CA THR A 5 14.24 -25.53 6.84
C THR A 5 13.26 -26.50 7.50
N ALA A 6 13.09 -27.69 6.92
CA ALA A 6 12.30 -28.77 7.52
C ALA A 6 12.81 -29.20 8.91
N ARG A 7 14.04 -28.82 9.29
CA ARG A 7 14.64 -29.06 10.61
C ARG A 7 14.48 -27.86 11.55
N GLY A 8 13.73 -26.82 11.16
CA GLY A 8 13.51 -25.61 11.94
C GLY A 8 14.71 -24.65 11.98
N GLN A 9 15.71 -24.85 11.11
CA GLN A 9 16.90 -23.98 11.06
C GLN A 9 16.65 -22.79 10.13
N LEU A 10 17.07 -21.58 10.54
CA LEU A 10 16.92 -20.38 9.72
C LEU A 10 18.11 -20.23 8.77
N GLU A 11 17.87 -20.31 7.47
CA GLU A 11 18.91 -20.23 6.44
C GLU A 11 18.67 -19.09 5.43
N THR A 12 19.74 -18.65 4.78
CA THR A 12 19.69 -17.71 3.66
C THR A 12 19.69 -18.48 2.35
N VAL A 13 18.67 -18.28 1.53
CA VAL A 13 18.50 -18.94 0.23
C VAL A 13 18.52 -17.91 -0.90
N CYS A 14 19.26 -18.23 -1.96
CA CYS A 14 19.23 -17.53 -3.22
C CYS A 14 18.00 -18.01 -4.02
N ILE A 15 17.01 -17.14 -4.21
CA ILE A 15 15.74 -17.48 -4.87
C ILE A 15 15.68 -17.04 -6.34
N THR A 16 16.54 -16.11 -6.72
CA THR A 16 16.60 -15.54 -8.07
C THR A 16 17.97 -15.84 -8.64
N ALA A 17 18.05 -16.20 -9.92
CA ALA A 17 19.33 -16.49 -10.56
C ALA A 17 20.30 -15.29 -10.48
N PRO A 18 21.62 -15.52 -10.36
CA PRO A 18 22.59 -14.43 -10.37
C PRO A 18 22.48 -13.57 -11.63
N GLY A 19 22.48 -12.25 -11.46
CA GLY A 19 22.43 -11.29 -12.57
C GLY A 19 21.03 -11.04 -13.15
N SER A 20 19.97 -11.67 -12.64
CA SER A 20 18.61 -11.32 -13.05
C SER A 20 18.27 -9.87 -12.65
N PRO A 21 17.75 -9.04 -13.58
CA PRO A 21 17.27 -7.71 -13.24
C PRO A 21 16.05 -7.81 -12.32
N ALA A 22 15.96 -6.92 -11.33
CA ALA A 22 14.84 -6.88 -10.40
C ALA A 22 14.49 -5.42 -10.07
N ALA A 23 13.20 -5.18 -9.81
CA ALA A 23 12.70 -3.94 -9.23
C ALA A 23 11.88 -4.29 -7.99
N ASN A 24 12.03 -3.53 -6.92
CA ASN A 24 11.34 -3.73 -5.65
C ASN A 24 10.64 -2.43 -5.23
N TYR A 25 9.64 -2.02 -6.02
CA TYR A 25 8.80 -0.87 -5.67
C TYR A 25 7.91 -1.24 -4.49
N GLY A 26 8.01 -0.48 -3.39
CA GLY A 26 7.27 -0.78 -2.18
C GLY A 26 5.77 -0.45 -2.26
N PHE A 27 5.38 0.43 -3.18
CA PHE A 27 4.01 0.93 -3.33
C PHE A 27 3.70 1.27 -4.80
N ASP A 28 2.41 1.37 -5.11
CA ASP A 28 1.88 1.95 -6.33
C ASP A 28 0.75 2.95 -6.02
N ILE A 29 0.26 3.61 -7.07
CA ILE A 29 -0.89 4.51 -6.98
C ILE A 29 -2.08 3.83 -7.65
N THR A 30 -3.16 3.65 -6.90
CA THR A 30 -4.47 3.29 -7.45
C THR A 30 -5.24 4.56 -7.85
N PRO A 31 -5.56 4.78 -9.14
CA PRO A 31 -6.34 5.93 -9.56
C PRO A 31 -7.75 5.96 -8.93
N ALA A 32 -8.20 7.16 -8.54
CA ALA A 32 -9.49 7.39 -7.88
C ALA A 32 -10.70 6.75 -8.59
N ARG A 33 -10.71 6.73 -9.93
CA ARG A 33 -11.81 6.13 -10.73
C ARG A 33 -11.99 4.62 -10.53
N LEU A 34 -11.00 3.94 -9.96
CA LEU A 34 -11.04 2.51 -9.65
C LEU A 34 -11.49 2.23 -8.21
N ILE A 35 -11.72 3.28 -7.40
CA ILE A 35 -12.09 3.17 -5.99
C ILE A 35 -13.57 3.52 -5.84
N THR A 36 -14.37 2.57 -5.34
CA THR A 36 -15.80 2.80 -5.10
C THR A 36 -16.05 3.72 -3.90
N GLY A 37 -15.21 3.63 -2.86
CA GLY A 37 -15.26 4.52 -1.71
C GLY A 37 -14.05 4.38 -0.79
N LEU A 38 -13.81 5.42 0.00
CA LEU A 38 -12.85 5.45 1.10
C LEU A 38 -13.61 5.28 2.40
N ILE A 39 -13.19 4.32 3.23
CA ILE A 39 -13.73 4.09 4.57
C ILE A 39 -12.76 4.69 5.57
N THR A 40 -13.25 5.59 6.42
CA THR A 40 -12.47 6.23 7.49
C THR A 40 -13.22 6.11 8.82
N GLU A 41 -12.60 6.59 9.91
CA GLU A 41 -13.25 6.65 11.23
C GLU A 41 -14.44 7.62 11.28
N ARG A 42 -14.62 8.49 10.27
CA ARG A 42 -15.71 9.46 10.17
C ARG A 42 -16.80 9.07 9.18
N GLY A 43 -16.68 7.92 8.52
CA GLY A 43 -17.68 7.39 7.60
C GLY A 43 -17.10 6.98 6.25
N ILE A 44 -17.99 6.86 5.25
CA ILE A 44 -17.65 6.43 3.89
C ILE A 44 -17.85 7.60 2.93
N THR A 45 -16.91 7.80 2.00
CA THR A 45 -17.00 8.85 0.98
C THR A 45 -16.41 8.39 -0.36
N HIS A 46 -16.72 9.10 -1.45
CA HIS A 46 -16.05 8.85 -2.73
C HIS A 46 -14.57 9.22 -2.66
N ALA A 47 -13.73 8.59 -3.49
CA ALA A 47 -12.31 8.92 -3.61
C ALA A 47 -12.10 10.27 -4.31
N SER A 48 -12.51 11.36 -3.68
CA SER A 48 -12.38 12.73 -4.15
C SER A 48 -11.99 13.65 -3.00
N GLU A 49 -11.36 14.77 -3.36
CA GLU A 49 -11.02 15.83 -2.41
C GLU A 49 -12.28 16.37 -1.70
N THR A 50 -13.33 16.68 -2.45
CA THR A 50 -14.62 17.11 -1.89
C THR A 50 -15.24 16.07 -0.98
N GLY A 51 -15.05 14.78 -1.28
CA GLY A 51 -15.51 13.67 -0.46
C GLY A 51 -14.80 13.61 0.88
N LEU A 52 -13.47 13.75 0.87
CA LEU A 52 -12.66 13.80 2.10
C LEU A 52 -12.90 15.07 2.90
N LEU A 53 -13.01 16.24 2.27
CA LEU A 53 -13.28 17.51 2.95
C LEU A 53 -14.66 17.55 3.63
N LYS A 54 -15.64 16.79 3.13
CA LYS A 54 -16.92 16.60 3.85
C LYS A 54 -16.74 15.86 5.18
N LEU A 55 -15.81 14.90 5.25
CA LEU A 55 -15.51 14.15 6.48
C LEU A 55 -14.50 14.90 7.38
N TYR A 56 -13.60 15.67 6.78
CA TYR A 56 -12.50 16.41 7.44
C TYR A 56 -12.50 17.89 7.07
N PRO A 57 -13.54 18.67 7.43
CA PRO A 57 -13.64 20.09 7.04
C PRO A 57 -12.50 20.94 7.60
N GLU A 58 -11.89 20.55 8.72
CA GLU A 58 -10.73 21.22 9.30
C GLU A 58 -9.50 21.22 8.38
N ARG A 59 -9.46 20.33 7.38
CA ARG A 59 -8.36 20.24 6.40
C ARG A 59 -8.52 21.19 5.21
N ALA A 60 -9.66 21.89 5.08
CA ALA A 60 -9.91 22.82 3.96
C ALA A 60 -8.92 23.99 3.89
N HIS A 61 -8.23 24.28 4.98
CA HIS A 61 -7.24 25.36 5.09
C HIS A 61 -5.86 24.85 5.55
N ALA A 62 -5.65 23.52 5.53
CA ALA A 62 -4.37 22.94 5.87
C ALA A 62 -3.45 23.00 4.65
N ASN A 63 -2.44 23.86 4.72
CA ASN A 63 -1.34 23.96 3.74
C ASN A 63 -0.46 22.71 3.77
#